data_AF-A0AA85J172-F1
#
_entry.id   AF-A0AA85J172-F1
#
_cell.length_a   1.000
_cell.length_b   1.000
_cell.length_c   1.000
_cell.angle_alpha   90.00
_cell.angle_beta   90.00
_cell.angle_gamma   90.00
#
_symmetry.space_group_name_H-M   'P 1'
#
loop_
_entity.id
_entity.type
_entity.pdbx_description
1 polymer ?
#
loop_
_entity_poly.entity_id
_entity_poly.type
_entity_poly.pdbx_seq_one_letter_code
_entity_poly.pdbx_strand_id
1 'polypeptide(L)'
;MQYILPMKRAKLSKLQTTTTNEHHTSSSSNSFTIDANPLISLKHFFEPSVNLVYKKLRETTIEAQNRYRQSNDDMLAWRFSPESSIGKSLMSRIRHLLNANEELGRVNQADRVSKLESEAELQATCIKEFIKANEDIESVVDEAYTDLEGLQNSLLILHQQINQTESVVEALQNELESRQPGIVAELMSAMLSKLNETEETTNPTTEGGGDDDDNATSTPDVHDQPPPPSEEDNLDPCNNTDEG
;
A
#
# COMPACT_ATOMS: atom_id res chain seq x y z
N MET A 1 10.94 2.01 -34.04
CA MET A 1 10.36 2.44 -35.33
C MET A 1 10.75 3.87 -35.59
N GLN A 2 11.26 4.15 -36.77
CA GLN A 2 11.74 5.47 -37.21
C GLN A 2 10.56 6.34 -37.66
N TYR A 3 10.54 7.61 -37.25
CA TYR A 3 9.76 8.64 -37.94
C TYR A 3 10.64 9.88 -38.14
N ILE A 4 11.09 10.05 -39.38
CA ILE A 4 11.78 11.25 -39.88
C ILE A 4 10.69 12.12 -40.53
N LEU A 5 10.45 13.31 -39.98
CA LEU A 5 9.63 14.35 -40.63
C LEU A 5 10.54 15.36 -41.36
N PRO A 6 10.22 15.75 -42.61
CA PRO A 6 11.05 16.66 -43.39
C PRO A 6 10.71 18.13 -43.08
N MET A 7 11.71 18.90 -42.66
CA MET A 7 11.56 20.34 -42.45
C MET A 7 11.78 21.09 -43.78
N LYS A 8 10.74 21.81 -44.22
CA LYS A 8 10.72 22.62 -45.44
C LYS A 8 11.73 23.77 -45.36
N ARG A 9 12.65 23.85 -46.31
CA ARG A 9 13.53 25.01 -46.54
C ARG A 9 12.71 26.21 -47.04
N ALA A 10 12.67 27.29 -46.26
CA ALA A 10 12.24 28.60 -46.75
C ALA A 10 13.33 29.19 -47.66
N LYS A 11 12.97 29.60 -48.87
CA LYS A 11 13.85 30.31 -49.81
C LYS A 11 13.94 31.77 -49.38
N LEU A 12 15.12 32.20 -48.93
CA LEU A 12 15.40 33.63 -48.70
C LEU A 12 15.72 34.29 -50.05
N SER A 13 14.99 35.37 -50.31
CA SER A 13 15.06 36.20 -51.51
C SER A 13 16.44 36.85 -51.68
N LYS A 14 16.99 36.78 -52.90
CA LYS A 14 18.11 37.62 -53.33
C LYS A 14 17.59 39.06 -53.44
N LEU A 15 18.07 39.97 -52.58
CA LEU A 15 18.02 41.39 -52.89
C LEU A 15 19.10 41.70 -53.93
N GLN A 16 18.63 42.20 -55.06
CA GLN A 16 19.40 42.66 -56.20
C GLN A 16 19.70 44.14 -55.98
N THR A 17 20.95 44.49 -55.65
CA THR A 17 21.41 45.88 -55.68
C THR A 17 21.88 46.20 -57.09
N THR A 18 21.12 47.05 -57.77
CA THR A 18 21.42 47.63 -59.08
C THR A 18 22.64 48.55 -59.00
N THR A 19 23.72 48.16 -59.67
CA THR A 19 24.84 49.05 -60.00
C THR A 19 24.55 49.71 -61.36
N THR A 20 24.00 50.92 -61.34
CA THR A 20 23.95 51.80 -62.52
C THR A 20 25.29 52.51 -62.66
N ASN A 21 25.98 52.15 -63.72
CA ASN A 21 27.26 52.70 -64.15
C ASN A 21 26.95 53.81 -65.17
N GLU A 22 27.10 55.09 -64.80
CA GLU A 22 27.09 56.20 -65.76
C GLU A 22 28.40 56.98 -65.64
N HIS A 23 29.28 56.77 -66.62
CA HIS A 23 30.36 57.68 -66.96
C HIS A 23 29.88 58.56 -68.11
N HIS A 24 29.77 59.87 -67.87
CA HIS A 24 30.11 60.84 -68.90
C HIS A 24 30.75 62.07 -68.28
N THR A 25 31.97 62.28 -68.73
CA THR A 25 32.87 63.40 -68.53
C THR A 25 32.24 64.72 -68.97
N SER A 26 32.36 65.76 -68.14
CA SER A 26 32.34 67.15 -68.61
C SER A 26 33.17 68.00 -67.65
N SER A 27 34.30 68.43 -68.17
CA SER A 27 35.20 69.43 -67.62
C SER A 27 34.46 70.73 -67.28
N SER A 28 34.73 71.30 -66.10
CA SER A 28 34.58 72.74 -65.89
C SER A 28 35.55 73.20 -64.81
N SER A 29 36.62 73.82 -65.27
CA SER A 29 37.64 74.49 -64.47
C SER A 29 37.03 75.67 -63.74
N ASN A 30 36.97 75.62 -62.41
CA ASN A 30 36.76 76.81 -61.59
C ASN A 30 37.90 76.90 -60.58
N SER A 31 38.87 77.77 -60.88
CA SER A 31 39.92 78.16 -59.95
C SER A 31 39.29 78.99 -58.82
N PHE A 32 39.00 78.36 -57.69
CA PHE A 32 38.81 79.08 -56.44
C PHE A 32 40.13 79.05 -55.68
N THR A 33 40.79 80.21 -55.61
CA THR A 33 41.89 80.48 -54.68
C THR A 33 41.34 80.30 -53.26
N ILE A 34 41.66 79.17 -52.62
CA ILE A 34 41.32 78.91 -51.22
C ILE A 34 42.50 79.40 -50.38
N ASP A 35 42.31 80.54 -49.73
CA ASP A 35 43.18 80.99 -48.64
C ASP A 35 43.28 79.84 -47.62
N ALA A 36 44.48 79.43 -47.22
CA ALA A 36 44.76 78.15 -46.56
C ALA A 36 44.16 77.94 -45.14
N ASN A 37 43.27 78.81 -44.67
CA ASN A 37 42.76 78.82 -43.29
C ASN A 37 41.48 78.01 -42.98
N PRO A 38 40.50 77.77 -43.90
CA PRO A 38 39.36 76.89 -43.66
C PRO A 38 39.67 75.41 -43.94
N LEU A 39 40.76 75.11 -44.68
CA LEU A 39 41.19 73.73 -44.93
C LEU A 39 41.83 73.09 -43.69
N ILE A 40 42.52 73.90 -42.89
CA ILE A 40 43.16 73.48 -41.62
C ILE A 40 42.07 73.17 -40.57
N SER A 41 41.01 73.98 -40.47
CA SER A 41 39.89 73.71 -39.57
C SER A 41 39.08 72.47 -40.00
N LEU A 42 38.86 72.29 -41.31
CA LEU A 42 38.20 71.09 -41.83
C LEU A 42 39.04 69.84 -41.58
N LYS A 43 40.37 69.89 -41.75
CA LYS A 43 41.28 68.79 -41.39
C LYS A 43 41.25 68.48 -39.89
N HIS A 44 41.24 69.51 -39.04
CA HIS A 44 41.15 69.37 -37.57
C HIS A 44 39.78 68.90 -37.08
N PHE A 45 38.69 69.11 -37.81
CA PHE A 45 37.37 68.55 -37.49
C PHE A 45 37.19 67.14 -38.05
N PHE A 46 37.69 66.91 -39.27
CA PHE A 46 37.51 65.66 -39.98
C PHE A 46 38.35 64.53 -39.40
N GLU A 47 39.58 64.78 -38.97
CA GLU A 47 40.43 63.74 -38.38
C GLU A 47 39.85 63.20 -37.04
N PRO A 48 39.41 64.03 -36.06
CA PRO A 48 38.73 63.55 -34.87
C PRO A 48 37.38 62.92 -35.14
N SER A 49 36.60 63.44 -36.11
CA SER A 49 35.30 62.88 -36.47
C SER A 49 35.43 61.50 -37.11
N VAL A 50 36.39 61.33 -38.02
CA VAL A 50 36.72 60.03 -38.63
C VAL A 50 37.23 59.04 -37.59
N ASN A 51 38.09 59.49 -36.66
CA ASN A 51 38.56 58.65 -35.55
C ASN A 51 37.41 58.21 -34.62
N LEU A 52 36.45 59.08 -34.35
CA LEU A 52 35.27 58.74 -33.55
C LEU A 52 34.41 57.68 -34.25
N VAL A 53 34.13 57.86 -35.55
CA VAL A 53 33.39 56.89 -36.36
C VAL A 53 34.13 55.55 -36.42
N TYR A 54 35.46 55.57 -36.60
CA TYR A 54 36.29 54.36 -36.62
C TYR A 54 36.27 53.64 -35.27
N LYS A 55 36.39 54.36 -34.15
CA LYS A 55 36.29 53.77 -32.80
C LYS A 55 34.92 53.15 -32.56
N LYS A 56 33.85 53.83 -32.95
CA LYS A 56 32.48 53.31 -32.84
C LYS A 56 32.26 52.08 -33.71
N LEU A 57 32.75 52.09 -34.94
CA LEU A 57 32.68 50.94 -35.84
C LEU A 57 33.44 49.75 -35.25
N ARG A 58 34.65 49.97 -34.72
CA ARG A 58 35.44 48.93 -34.05
C ARG A 58 34.74 48.38 -32.82
N GLU A 59 34.19 49.25 -31.98
CA GLU A 59 33.39 48.87 -30.79
C GLU A 59 32.20 47.99 -31.19
N THR A 60 31.40 48.43 -32.16
CA THR A 60 30.24 47.65 -32.66
C THR A 60 30.65 46.34 -33.33
N THR A 61 31.81 46.29 -33.97
CA THR A 61 32.35 45.07 -34.60
C THR A 61 32.79 44.07 -33.54
N ILE A 62 33.47 44.52 -32.48
CA ILE A 62 33.85 43.68 -31.34
C ILE A 62 32.60 43.19 -30.60
N GLU A 63 31.61 44.06 -30.38
CA GLU A 63 30.35 43.66 -29.75
C GLU A 63 29.60 42.63 -30.58
N ALA A 64 29.48 42.83 -31.90
CA ALA A 64 28.86 41.87 -32.81
C ALA A 64 29.63 40.54 -32.85
N GLN A 65 30.97 40.58 -32.85
CA GLN A 65 31.81 39.37 -32.78
C GLN A 65 31.61 38.61 -31.47
N ASN A 66 31.51 39.31 -30.34
CA ASN A 66 31.24 38.70 -29.04
C ASN A 66 29.83 38.09 -28.99
N ARG A 67 28.81 38.79 -29.52
CA ARG A 67 27.43 38.28 -29.63
C ARG A 67 27.37 37.04 -30.53
N TYR A 68 28.09 37.05 -31.65
CA TYR A 68 28.20 35.88 -32.52
C TYR A 68 28.86 34.70 -31.80
N ARG A 69 29.99 34.94 -31.11
CA ARG A 69 30.67 33.89 -30.35
C ARG A 69 29.76 33.31 -29.28
N GLN A 70 29.05 34.16 -28.53
CA GLN A 70 28.12 33.72 -27.49
C GLN A 70 26.94 32.93 -28.08
N SER A 71 26.32 33.39 -29.17
CA SER A 71 25.26 32.65 -29.84
C SER A 71 25.75 31.32 -30.44
N ASN A 72 26.97 31.28 -30.94
CA ASN A 72 27.61 30.06 -31.40
C ASN A 72 27.88 29.10 -30.24
N ASP A 73 28.36 29.59 -29.11
CA ASP A 73 28.60 28.81 -27.90
C ASP A 73 27.27 28.26 -27.34
N ASP A 74 26.19 29.05 -27.36
CA ASP A 74 24.84 28.61 -26.99
C ASP A 74 24.33 27.51 -27.95
N MET A 75 24.47 27.68 -29.27
CA MET A 75 24.11 26.63 -30.23
C MET A 75 24.95 25.36 -30.06
N LEU A 76 26.23 25.51 -29.70
CA LEU A 76 27.11 24.38 -29.40
C LEU A 76 26.76 23.70 -28.08
N ALA A 77 26.28 24.44 -27.07
CA ALA A 77 25.80 23.88 -25.81
C ALA A 77 24.59 22.94 -26.02
N TRP A 78 23.82 23.15 -27.09
CA TRP A 78 22.67 22.31 -27.46
C TRP A 78 23.09 21.07 -28.28
N ARG A 79 24.34 21.01 -28.72
CA ARG A 79 24.95 19.84 -29.35
C ARG A 79 25.68 19.03 -28.29
N PHE A 80 25.19 17.82 -28.02
CA PHE A 80 25.95 16.78 -27.31
C PHE A 80 27.12 16.28 -28.18
N SER A 81 28.10 17.14 -28.42
CA SER A 81 29.36 16.76 -29.04
C SER A 81 30.23 16.07 -27.99
N PRO A 82 30.88 14.92 -28.29
CA PRO A 82 31.71 14.18 -27.34
C PRO A 82 32.82 15.01 -26.70
N GLU A 83 33.24 16.10 -27.33
CA GLU A 83 34.31 16.98 -26.86
C GLU A 83 33.84 18.14 -25.98
N SER A 84 32.53 18.42 -25.94
CA SER A 84 31.97 19.52 -25.14
C SER A 84 32.09 19.23 -23.64
N SER A 85 32.75 20.12 -22.89
CA SER A 85 32.88 20.02 -21.44
C SER A 85 31.51 20.04 -20.73
N ILE A 86 30.58 20.86 -21.22
CA ILE A 86 29.17 20.90 -20.76
C ILE A 86 28.48 19.55 -21.01
N GLY A 87 28.65 18.98 -22.22
CA GLY A 87 28.02 17.71 -22.59
C GLY A 87 28.56 16.53 -21.77
N LYS A 88 29.89 16.50 -21.53
CA LYS A 88 30.55 15.50 -20.67
C LYS A 88 30.00 15.57 -19.24
N SER A 89 29.88 16.77 -18.67
CA SER A 89 29.32 16.97 -17.33
C SER A 89 27.85 16.53 -17.24
N LEU A 90 27.02 16.94 -18.20
CA LEU A 90 25.62 16.55 -18.26
C LEU A 90 25.45 15.04 -18.40
N MET A 91 26.19 14.39 -19.30
CA MET A 91 26.16 12.93 -19.46
C MET A 91 26.64 12.20 -18.20
N SER A 92 27.65 12.73 -17.50
CA SER A 92 28.06 12.19 -16.20
C SER A 92 26.93 12.26 -15.17
N ARG A 93 26.21 13.39 -15.12
CA ARG A 93 25.04 13.56 -14.23
C ARG A 93 23.89 12.63 -14.62
N ILE A 94 23.62 12.46 -15.91
CA ILE A 94 22.60 11.52 -16.42
C ILE A 94 22.94 10.09 -16.02
N ARG A 95 24.18 9.64 -16.22
CA ARG A 95 24.61 8.29 -15.78
C ARG A 95 24.49 8.12 -14.27
N HIS A 96 24.85 9.14 -13.50
CA HIS A 96 24.71 9.10 -12.05
C HIS A 96 23.24 8.99 -11.61
N LEU A 97 22.34 9.78 -12.21
CA LEU A 97 20.90 9.70 -11.93
C LEU A 97 20.31 8.34 -12.35
N LEU A 98 20.77 7.78 -13.47
CA LEU A 98 20.33 6.46 -13.92
C LEU A 98 20.70 5.38 -12.90
N ASN A 99 21.96 5.38 -12.43
CA ASN A 99 22.43 4.46 -11.40
C ASN A 99 21.67 4.67 -10.07
N ALA A 100 21.47 5.91 -9.65
CA ALA A 100 20.68 6.21 -8.46
C ALA A 100 19.23 5.72 -8.57
N ASN A 101 18.60 5.85 -9.74
CA ASN A 101 17.25 5.33 -9.98
C ASN A 101 17.20 3.80 -9.98
N GLU A 102 18.20 3.14 -10.56
CA GLU A 102 18.32 1.68 -10.52
C GLU A 102 18.44 1.18 -9.08
N GLU A 103 19.31 1.82 -8.28
CA GLU A 103 19.50 1.48 -6.87
C GLU A 103 18.24 1.77 -6.03
N LEU A 104 17.54 2.89 -6.27
CA LEU A 104 16.25 3.16 -5.64
C LEU A 104 15.21 2.09 -5.99
N GLY A 105 15.20 1.61 -7.24
CA GLY A 105 14.35 0.51 -7.67
C GLY A 105 14.67 -0.78 -6.91
N ARG A 106 15.95 -1.11 -6.77
CA ARG A 106 16.43 -2.28 -6.02
C ARG A 106 16.04 -2.19 -4.54
N VAL A 107 16.25 -1.03 -3.91
CA VAL A 107 15.90 -0.81 -2.50
C VAL A 107 14.40 -0.88 -2.29
N ASN A 108 13.59 -0.26 -3.14
CA ASN A 108 12.12 -0.33 -3.04
C ASN A 108 11.60 -1.76 -3.21
N GLN A 109 12.14 -2.50 -4.18
CA GLN A 109 11.81 -3.92 -4.34
C GLN A 109 12.18 -4.73 -3.09
N ALA A 110 13.39 -4.52 -2.55
CA ALA A 110 13.85 -5.21 -1.35
C ALA A 110 12.99 -4.85 -0.12
N ASP A 111 12.61 -3.58 0.05
CA ASP A 111 11.74 -3.11 1.12
C ASP A 111 10.35 -3.75 1.04
N ARG A 112 9.77 -3.81 -0.17
CA ARG A 112 8.49 -4.48 -0.39
C ARG A 112 8.56 -5.97 -0.10
N VAL A 113 9.64 -6.65 -0.49
CA VAL A 113 9.86 -8.07 -0.20
C VAL A 113 10.02 -8.28 1.30
N SER A 114 10.84 -7.48 1.98
CA SER A 114 11.06 -7.58 3.43
C SER A 114 9.76 -7.38 4.22
N LYS A 115 8.90 -6.46 3.78
CA LYS A 115 7.57 -6.28 4.38
C LYS A 115 6.69 -7.52 4.21
N LEU A 116 6.65 -8.10 3.01
CA LEU A 116 5.88 -9.32 2.74
C LEU A 116 6.42 -10.51 3.52
N GLU A 117 7.74 -10.65 3.65
CA GLU A 117 8.38 -11.70 4.45
C GLU A 117 8.03 -11.56 5.93
N SER A 118 8.09 -10.33 6.48
CA SER A 118 7.69 -10.08 7.86
C SER A 118 6.21 -10.36 8.12
N GLU A 119 5.33 -10.00 7.19
CA GLU A 119 3.90 -10.31 7.29
C GLU A 119 3.65 -11.82 7.21
N ALA A 120 4.34 -12.53 6.31
CA ALA A 120 4.25 -13.97 6.19
C ALA A 120 4.75 -14.70 7.46
N GLU A 121 5.83 -14.23 8.08
CA GLU A 121 6.34 -14.77 9.33
C GLU A 121 5.35 -14.54 10.50
N LEU A 122 4.74 -13.36 10.56
CA LEU A 122 3.71 -13.05 11.55
C LEU A 122 2.49 -13.98 11.37
N GLN A 123 2.02 -14.17 10.13
CA GLN A 123 0.91 -15.08 9.83
C GLN A 123 1.25 -16.53 10.20
N ALA A 124 2.46 -17.00 9.88
CA ALA A 124 2.91 -18.33 10.25
C ALA A 124 2.95 -18.52 11.78
N THR A 125 3.32 -17.48 12.52
CA THR A 125 3.31 -17.50 13.99
C THR A 125 1.88 -17.56 14.53
N CYS A 126 0.98 -16.73 14.01
CA CYS A 126 -0.44 -16.75 14.37
C CYS A 126 -1.08 -18.14 14.14
N ILE A 127 -0.81 -18.76 12.98
CA ILE A 127 -1.30 -20.11 12.68
C ILE A 127 -0.75 -21.14 13.68
N LYS A 128 0.53 -21.06 14.03
CA LYS A 128 1.13 -21.97 15.02
C LYS A 128 0.51 -21.80 16.41
N GLU A 129 0.27 -20.56 16.84
CA GLU A 129 -0.39 -20.28 18.10
C GLU A 129 -1.84 -20.79 18.11
N PHE A 130 -2.56 -20.65 17.00
CA PHE A 130 -3.91 -21.19 16.85
C PHE A 130 -3.93 -22.73 16.92
N ILE A 131 -3.01 -23.40 16.21
CA ILE A 131 -2.88 -24.86 16.27
C ILE A 131 -2.59 -25.30 17.70
N LYS A 132 -1.65 -24.64 18.38
CA LYS A 132 -1.31 -24.94 19.77
C LYS A 132 -2.53 -24.76 20.69
N ALA A 133 -3.27 -23.66 20.55
CA ALA A 133 -4.47 -23.43 21.35
C ALA A 133 -5.55 -24.50 21.09
N ASN A 134 -5.66 -24.97 19.85
CA ASN A 134 -6.57 -26.07 19.51
C ASN A 134 -6.12 -27.40 20.14
N GLU A 135 -4.83 -27.72 20.09
CA GLU A 135 -4.25 -28.90 20.77
C GLU A 135 -4.48 -28.83 22.30
N ASP A 136 -4.31 -27.65 22.91
CA ASP A 136 -4.57 -27.44 24.34
C ASP A 136 -6.06 -27.66 24.67
N ILE A 137 -6.98 -27.23 23.80
CA ILE A 137 -8.43 -27.47 23.97
C ILE A 137 -8.77 -28.96 23.83
N GLU A 138 -8.21 -29.63 22.82
CA GLU A 138 -8.40 -31.08 22.63
C GLU A 138 -7.94 -31.86 23.87
N SER A 139 -6.80 -31.48 24.46
CA SER A 139 -6.33 -32.08 25.72
C SER A 139 -7.32 -31.90 26.88
N VAL A 140 -7.94 -30.72 27.01
CA VAL A 140 -8.94 -30.47 28.06
C VAL A 140 -10.20 -31.31 27.83
N VAL A 141 -10.60 -31.47 26.57
CA VAL A 141 -11.74 -32.32 26.19
C VAL A 141 -11.47 -33.79 26.54
N ASP A 142 -10.26 -34.30 26.27
CA ASP A 142 -9.86 -35.66 26.63
C ASP A 142 -9.83 -35.89 28.16
N GLU A 143 -9.35 -34.92 28.92
CA GLU A 143 -9.41 -34.95 30.39
C GLU A 143 -10.85 -35.01 30.88
N ALA A 144 -11.73 -34.16 30.33
CA ALA A 144 -13.16 -34.16 30.68
C ALA A 144 -13.86 -35.48 30.32
N TYR A 145 -13.49 -36.13 29.21
CA TYR A 145 -13.99 -37.47 28.89
C TYR A 145 -13.55 -38.52 29.91
N THR A 146 -12.29 -38.46 30.35
CA THR A 146 -11.74 -39.37 31.37
C THR A 146 -12.47 -39.20 32.71
N ASP A 147 -12.70 -37.96 33.12
CA ASP A 147 -13.46 -37.65 34.34
C ASP A 147 -14.92 -38.12 34.25
N LEU A 148 -15.56 -37.92 33.09
CA LEU A 148 -16.92 -38.40 32.86
C LEU A 148 -17.00 -39.92 32.94
N GLU A 149 -16.03 -40.66 32.39
CA GLU A 149 -15.95 -42.11 32.52
C GLU A 149 -15.78 -42.54 33.99
N GLY A 150 -14.95 -41.83 34.75
CA GLY A 150 -14.79 -42.04 36.19
C GLY A 150 -16.09 -41.85 36.98
N LEU A 151 -16.83 -40.78 36.68
CA LEU A 151 -18.15 -40.51 37.27
C LEU A 151 -19.18 -41.55 36.84
N GLN A 152 -19.18 -41.98 35.57
CA GLN A 152 -20.08 -43.02 35.07
C GLN A 152 -19.83 -44.37 35.77
N ASN A 153 -18.57 -44.74 35.98
CA ASN A 153 -18.21 -45.94 36.74
C ASN A 153 -18.68 -45.86 38.19
N SER A 154 -18.49 -44.69 38.83
CA SER A 154 -18.95 -44.45 40.20
C SER A 154 -20.47 -44.55 40.31
N LEU A 155 -21.20 -43.98 39.35
CA LEU A 155 -22.66 -44.05 39.27
C LEU A 155 -23.14 -45.50 39.10
N LEU A 156 -22.47 -46.29 38.24
CA LEU A 156 -22.81 -47.69 38.03
C LEU A 156 -22.66 -48.52 39.30
N ILE A 157 -21.57 -48.32 40.05
CA ILE A 157 -21.34 -49.00 41.33
C ILE A 157 -22.43 -48.62 42.33
N LEU A 158 -22.77 -47.33 42.43
CA LEU A 158 -23.80 -46.86 43.35
C LEU A 158 -25.17 -47.45 43.00
N HIS A 159 -25.52 -47.49 41.71
CA HIS A 159 -26.73 -48.13 41.23
C HIS A 159 -26.76 -49.63 41.54
N GLN A 160 -25.63 -50.34 41.39
CA GLN A 160 -25.53 -51.75 41.76
C GLN A 160 -25.72 -51.96 43.26
N GLN A 161 -25.15 -51.09 44.10
CA GLN A 161 -25.31 -51.15 45.56
C GLN A 161 -26.77 -50.92 45.99
N ILE A 162 -27.47 -49.99 45.33
CA ILE A 162 -28.91 -49.76 45.55
C ILE A 162 -29.70 -51.03 45.22
N ASN A 163 -29.53 -51.58 44.02
CA ASN A 163 -30.24 -52.81 43.61
C ASN A 163 -29.94 -54.02 44.52
N GLN A 164 -28.69 -54.17 44.96
CA GLN A 164 -28.33 -55.22 45.92
C GLN A 164 -29.03 -55.03 47.27
N THR A 165 -29.10 -53.79 47.75
CA THR A 165 -29.77 -53.46 49.01
C THR A 165 -31.28 -53.68 48.89
N GLU A 166 -31.90 -53.26 47.80
CA GLU A 166 -33.32 -53.51 47.51
C GLU A 166 -33.64 -55.01 47.49
N SER A 167 -32.80 -55.82 46.82
CA SER A 167 -32.97 -57.28 46.80
C SER A 167 -32.84 -57.92 48.19
N VAL A 168 -31.87 -57.47 49.00
CA VAL A 168 -31.71 -57.95 50.40
C VAL A 168 -32.92 -57.55 51.25
N VAL A 169 -33.41 -56.32 51.08
CA VAL A 169 -34.60 -55.81 51.77
C VAL A 169 -35.83 -56.64 51.38
N GLU A 170 -36.03 -56.91 50.10
CA GLU A 170 -37.14 -57.75 49.61
C GLU A 170 -37.06 -59.18 50.16
N ALA A 171 -35.88 -59.78 50.19
CA ALA A 171 -35.67 -61.11 50.78
C ALA A 171 -36.03 -61.14 52.28
N LEU A 172 -35.59 -60.14 53.05
CA LEU A 172 -35.91 -60.02 54.47
C LEU A 172 -37.40 -59.75 54.72
N GLN A 173 -38.04 -58.93 53.88
CA GLN A 173 -39.48 -58.69 53.93
C GLN A 173 -40.26 -59.99 53.72
N ASN A 174 -39.88 -60.79 52.72
CA ASN A 174 -40.51 -62.09 52.45
C ASN A 174 -40.33 -63.07 53.62
N GLU A 175 -39.16 -63.12 54.24
CA GLU A 175 -38.92 -63.95 55.43
C GLU A 175 -39.77 -63.49 56.63
N LEU A 176 -39.85 -62.18 56.87
CA LEU A 176 -40.68 -61.59 57.93
C LEU A 176 -42.17 -61.90 57.73
N GLU A 177 -42.68 -61.73 56.52
CA GLU A 177 -44.08 -62.01 56.19
C GLU A 177 -44.42 -63.49 56.40
N SER A 178 -43.48 -64.40 56.11
CA SER A 178 -43.64 -65.83 56.36
C SER A 178 -43.73 -66.19 57.86
N ARG A 179 -43.08 -65.39 58.71
CA ARG A 179 -42.98 -65.62 60.16
C ARG A 179 -44.07 -64.90 60.95
N GLN A 180 -44.51 -63.73 60.49
CA GLN A 180 -45.54 -62.90 61.08
C GLN A 180 -46.24 -62.07 59.97
N PRO A 181 -47.42 -62.51 59.49
CA PRO A 181 -48.13 -61.79 58.43
C PRO A 181 -48.66 -60.44 58.93
N GLY A 182 -48.45 -59.38 58.16
CA GLY A 182 -48.98 -58.02 58.40
C GLY A 182 -48.06 -57.02 59.13
N ILE A 183 -46.95 -57.46 59.73
CA ILE A 183 -46.02 -56.56 60.44
C ILE A 183 -45.12 -55.76 59.48
N VAL A 184 -44.82 -56.30 58.30
CA VAL A 184 -44.00 -55.62 57.28
C VAL A 184 -44.68 -54.35 56.79
N ALA A 185 -46.01 -54.37 56.58
CA ALA A 185 -46.78 -53.21 56.13
C ALA A 185 -46.79 -52.07 57.16
N GLU A 186 -46.89 -52.39 58.46
CA GLU A 186 -46.84 -51.41 59.54
C GLU A 186 -45.45 -50.78 59.67
N LEU A 187 -44.38 -51.58 59.56
CA LEU A 187 -43.00 -51.09 59.59
C LEU A 187 -42.65 -50.20 58.39
N MET A 188 -43.09 -50.59 57.19
CA MET A 188 -42.86 -49.82 55.96
C MET A 188 -43.58 -48.47 56.00
N SER A 189 -44.81 -48.44 56.54
CA SER A 189 -45.57 -47.20 56.76
C SER A 189 -44.90 -46.28 57.79
N ALA A 190 -44.35 -46.84 58.88
CA ALA A 190 -43.59 -46.09 59.87
C ALA A 190 -42.28 -45.52 59.30
N MET A 191 -41.57 -46.27 58.45
CA MET A 191 -40.35 -45.80 57.78
C MET A 191 -40.63 -44.66 56.79
N LEU A 192 -41.71 -44.75 56.01
CA LEU A 192 -42.15 -43.69 55.10
C LEU A 192 -42.50 -42.39 55.85
N SER A 193 -43.17 -42.48 57.01
CA SER A 193 -43.39 -41.30 57.87
C SER A 193 -42.07 -40.71 58.39
N LYS A 194 -41.12 -41.57 58.78
CA LYS A 194 -39.81 -41.12 59.28
C LYS A 194 -38.98 -40.39 58.23
N LEU A 195 -39.01 -40.84 56.98
CA LEU A 195 -38.31 -40.17 55.87
C LEU A 195 -38.93 -38.81 55.55
N ASN A 196 -40.27 -38.73 55.54
CA ASN A 196 -41.00 -37.49 55.32
C ASN A 196 -40.79 -36.45 56.44
N GLU A 197 -40.55 -36.88 57.69
CA GLU A 197 -40.16 -35.99 58.81
C GLU A 197 -38.75 -35.41 58.67
N THR A 198 -37.83 -36.09 57.98
CA THR A 198 -36.43 -35.64 57.83
C THR A 198 -36.21 -34.58 56.75
N GLU A 199 -37.10 -34.44 55.76
CA GLU A 199 -36.96 -33.40 54.72
C GLU A 199 -37.32 -31.99 55.20
N GLU A 200 -38.01 -31.81 56.33
CA GLU A 200 -38.43 -30.49 56.82
C GLU A 200 -37.38 -29.73 57.68
N THR A 201 -36.21 -30.30 57.99
CA THR A 201 -35.28 -29.71 58.99
C THR A 201 -33.93 -29.19 58.49
N THR A 202 -33.66 -29.15 57.18
CA THR A 202 -32.44 -28.50 56.65
C THR A 202 -32.76 -27.37 55.69
N ASN A 203 -33.41 -26.32 56.20
CA ASN A 203 -33.30 -24.97 55.65
C ASN A 203 -32.12 -24.25 56.32
N PRO A 204 -31.06 -23.83 55.61
CA PRO A 204 -30.24 -22.73 56.08
C PRO A 204 -30.87 -21.42 55.57
N THR A 205 -31.61 -20.75 56.45
CA THR A 205 -31.81 -19.30 56.35
C THR A 205 -30.50 -18.63 56.74
N THR A 206 -29.91 -17.87 55.83
CA THR A 206 -29.11 -16.68 56.18
C THR A 206 -29.51 -15.59 55.23
N GLU A 207 -30.27 -14.64 55.76
CA GLU A 207 -30.59 -13.36 55.14
C GLU A 207 -29.35 -12.45 55.11
N GLY A 208 -29.32 -11.51 54.14
CA GLY A 208 -28.96 -10.13 54.47
C GLY A 208 -28.02 -9.39 53.52
N GLY A 209 -28.61 -8.60 52.63
CA GLY A 209 -28.05 -7.36 52.03
C GLY A 209 -27.50 -7.54 50.62
N GLY A 210 -27.94 -6.85 49.57
CA GLY A 210 -28.69 -5.60 49.49
C GLY A 210 -28.05 -4.74 48.39
N ASP A 211 -28.89 -4.31 47.45
CA ASP A 211 -28.79 -3.11 46.61
C ASP A 211 -28.15 -3.16 45.20
N ASP A 212 -28.97 -2.59 44.30
CA ASP A 212 -28.69 -1.79 43.10
C ASP A 212 -28.95 -2.38 41.68
N ASP A 213 -30.17 -2.09 41.23
CA ASP A 213 -30.53 -1.29 40.04
C ASP A 213 -30.56 -1.91 38.61
N ASP A 214 -31.80 -1.94 38.10
CA ASP A 214 -32.30 -1.44 36.81
C ASP A 214 -31.47 -1.64 35.52
N ASN A 215 -32.07 -2.29 34.51
CA ASN A 215 -32.49 -1.61 33.27
C ASN A 215 -33.27 -2.55 32.32
N ALA A 216 -34.15 -1.93 31.57
CA ALA A 216 -35.30 -2.43 30.84
C ALA A 216 -35.00 -3.05 29.45
N THR A 217 -35.92 -3.93 29.04
CA THR A 217 -36.60 -3.93 27.72
C THR A 217 -35.77 -3.92 26.45
N SER A 218 -35.71 -5.06 25.75
CA SER A 218 -36.38 -5.28 24.46
C SER A 218 -35.92 -6.59 23.80
N THR A 219 -36.86 -7.48 23.53
CA THR A 219 -36.76 -8.45 22.44
C THR A 219 -36.74 -7.71 21.09
N PRO A 220 -36.16 -8.34 20.05
CA PRO A 220 -37.02 -8.50 18.88
C PRO A 220 -36.92 -9.88 18.23
N ASP A 221 -38.11 -10.34 17.86
CA ASP A 221 -38.47 -11.31 16.85
C ASP A 221 -38.18 -10.77 15.43
N VAL A 222 -37.53 -11.56 14.53
CA VAL A 222 -37.69 -11.46 13.06
C VAL A 222 -37.35 -12.80 12.35
N HIS A 223 -38.40 -13.54 12.01
CA HIS A 223 -38.77 -14.20 10.74
C HIS A 223 -37.79 -14.30 9.53
N ASP A 224 -37.67 -15.54 9.01
CA ASP A 224 -37.54 -16.06 7.62
C ASP A 224 -36.96 -15.26 6.42
N GLN A 225 -35.84 -15.79 5.87
CA GLN A 225 -35.34 -16.03 4.47
C GLN A 225 -35.54 -15.01 3.31
N PRO A 226 -34.62 -14.89 2.30
CA PRO A 226 -34.19 -15.99 1.38
C PRO A 226 -32.69 -15.91 0.88
N PRO A 227 -32.19 -16.79 -0.06
CA PRO A 227 -30.77 -17.14 -0.24
C PRO A 227 -29.97 -16.19 -1.18
N PRO A 228 -28.61 -16.28 -1.22
CA PRO A 228 -27.78 -15.32 -1.95
C PRO A 228 -27.79 -15.53 -3.48
N PRO A 229 -27.61 -14.46 -4.28
CA PRO A 229 -27.60 -14.55 -5.73
C PRO A 229 -26.26 -15.07 -6.27
N SER A 230 -26.38 -15.97 -7.24
CA SER A 230 -25.34 -16.36 -8.19
C SER A 230 -25.03 -15.21 -9.15
N GLU A 231 -23.78 -14.75 -9.15
CA GLU A 231 -23.21 -13.96 -10.25
C GLU A 231 -22.24 -14.84 -11.03
N GLU A 232 -22.75 -15.37 -12.14
CA GLU A 232 -21.96 -15.74 -13.30
C GLU A 232 -21.45 -14.44 -13.94
N ASP A 233 -20.14 -14.20 -13.93
CA ASP A 233 -19.53 -13.34 -14.93
C ASP A 233 -18.68 -14.21 -15.86
N ASN A 234 -19.17 -14.26 -17.10
CA ASN A 234 -18.56 -14.94 -18.23
C ASN A 234 -17.31 -14.16 -18.65
N LEU A 235 -16.14 -14.77 -18.48
CA LEU A 235 -14.97 -14.43 -19.29
C LEU A 235 -14.38 -15.72 -19.86
N ASP A 236 -14.55 -15.85 -21.17
CA ASP A 236 -14.09 -16.93 -22.05
C ASP A 236 -12.65 -17.41 -21.75
N PRO A 237 -12.41 -18.72 -21.62
CA PRO A 237 -11.11 -19.29 -21.94
C PRO A 237 -11.09 -19.59 -23.44
N CYS A 238 -10.30 -18.82 -24.20
CA CYS A 238 -9.88 -19.21 -25.54
C CYS A 238 -9.28 -20.62 -25.49
N ASN A 239 -10.05 -21.55 -26.03
CA ASN A 239 -9.70 -22.94 -26.24
C ASN A 239 -8.68 -23.02 -27.39
N ASN A 240 -7.40 -23.17 -27.08
CA ASN A 240 -6.41 -23.66 -28.04
C ASN A 240 -6.21 -25.15 -27.75
N THR A 241 -7.01 -25.97 -28.42
CA THR A 241 -6.70 -27.36 -28.69
C THR A 241 -5.53 -27.38 -29.66
N ASP A 242 -4.36 -27.76 -29.16
CA ASP A 242 -3.20 -28.17 -29.94
C ASP A 242 -3.28 -29.70 -30.10
N GLU A 243 -3.77 -30.17 -31.25
CA GLU A 243 -3.41 -31.48 -31.83
C GLU A 243 -3.66 -31.43 -33.35
N GLY A 244 -2.59 -31.58 -34.14
CA GLY A 244 -2.64 -31.70 -35.61
C GLY A 244 -1.35 -31.30 -36.31
#